data_AF-A0A6G3Q2Z6-F1
#
_entry.id   AF-A0A6G3Q2Z6-F1
#
_cell.length_a   1.000
_cell.length_b   1.000
_cell.length_c   1.000
_cell.angle_alpha   90.00
_cell.angle_beta   90.00
_cell.angle_gamma   90.00
#
_symmetry.space_group_name_H-M   'P 1'
#
loop_
_entity.id
_entity.type
_entity.pdbx_description
1 polymer ?
#
loop_
_entity_poly.entity_id
_entity_poly.type
_entity_poly.pdbx_seq_one_letter_code
_entity_poly.pdbx_strand_id
1 'polypeptide(L)'
;MGRKAHAEFSDVMDGRSHLGYEGEFTLPSGRRPDGGFTDPATGTRVPIELNPDTRAQIRRGRKELGAYEQEMGVPSGSGQLWVYRIGKNGTTSYQRIQ
;
A
#
# COMPACT_ATOMS: atom_id res chain seq x y z
N MET A 1 -2.00 -15.81 -0.26
CA MET A 1 -1.93 -15.01 0.98
C MET A 1 -2.04 -13.51 0.71
N GLY A 2 -1.33 -12.94 -0.28
CA GLY A 2 -1.42 -11.51 -0.63
C GLY A 2 -2.85 -10.96 -0.70
N ARG A 3 -3.72 -11.49 -1.56
CA ARG A 3 -5.14 -11.06 -1.67
C ARG A 3 -5.90 -11.01 -0.34
N LYS A 4 -5.72 -12.02 0.51
CA LYS A 4 -6.33 -12.04 1.86
C LYS A 4 -5.78 -10.91 2.74
N ALA A 5 -4.47 -10.65 2.67
CA ALA A 5 -3.85 -9.57 3.41
C ALA A 5 -4.32 -8.18 2.93
N HIS A 6 -4.61 -8.01 1.63
CA HIS A 6 -5.20 -6.77 1.10
C HIS A 6 -6.62 -6.55 1.63
N ALA A 7 -7.48 -7.57 1.55
CA ALA A 7 -8.84 -7.49 2.07
C ALA A 7 -8.86 -7.15 3.56
N GLU A 8 -8.06 -7.85 4.38
CA GLU A 8 -7.96 -7.58 5.82
C GLU A 8 -7.34 -6.20 6.12
N PHE A 9 -6.38 -5.72 5.31
CA PHE A 9 -5.81 -4.38 5.46
C PHE A 9 -6.83 -3.28 5.15
N SER A 10 -7.69 -3.54 4.17
CA SER A 10 -8.80 -2.67 3.79
C SER A 10 -9.72 -2.37 4.97
N ASP A 11 -9.98 -3.39 5.79
CA ASP A 11 -10.84 -3.29 6.98
C ASP A 11 -10.17 -2.51 8.12
N VAL A 12 -8.85 -2.67 8.29
CA VAL A 12 -8.05 -1.96 9.31
C VAL A 12 -8.02 -0.45 9.07
N MET A 13 -8.09 0.00 7.82
CA MET A 13 -8.10 1.43 7.46
C MET A 13 -9.48 2.10 7.64
N ASP A 14 -10.24 1.64 8.63
CA ASP A 14 -11.47 2.29 9.15
C ASP A 14 -12.68 2.21 8.20
N GLY A 15 -12.91 1.04 7.59
CA GLY A 15 -14.08 0.81 6.73
C GLY A 15 -14.06 1.56 5.39
N ARG A 16 -12.97 2.29 5.10
CA ARG A 16 -12.67 2.93 3.82
C ARG A 16 -12.15 1.93 2.77
N SER A 17 -12.36 0.63 3.00
CA SER A 17 -12.09 -0.45 2.05
C SER A 17 -12.66 -0.15 0.65
N HIS A 18 -13.82 0.52 0.60
CA HIS A 18 -14.50 0.97 -0.61
C HIS A 18 -13.90 2.24 -1.27
N LEU A 19 -13.03 2.99 -0.58
CA LEU A 19 -12.26 4.12 -1.12
C LEU A 19 -10.87 3.68 -1.62
N GLY A 20 -10.48 2.42 -1.35
CA GLY A 20 -9.57 1.63 -2.19
C GLY A 20 -8.53 0.83 -1.42
N TYR A 21 -8.67 -0.51 -1.37
CA TYR A 21 -7.63 -1.47 -0.92
C TYR A 21 -7.74 -2.90 -1.53
N GLU A 22 -8.53 -3.05 -2.59
CA GLU A 22 -8.26 -3.96 -3.72
C GLU A 22 -8.64 -3.15 -4.96
N GLY A 23 -7.72 -2.39 -5.51
CA GLY A 23 -8.02 -1.50 -6.62
C GLY A 23 -6.93 -1.61 -7.64
N GLU A 24 -7.26 -2.11 -8.83
CA GLU A 24 -6.40 -2.13 -10.01
C GLU A 24 -6.03 -0.71 -10.45
N PHE A 25 -5.29 0.02 -9.64
CA PHE A 25 -4.74 1.32 -9.99
C PHE A 25 -3.66 1.05 -11.03
N THR A 26 -4.10 0.94 -12.28
CA THR A 26 -3.22 0.65 -13.39
C THR A 26 -2.62 1.98 -13.80
N LEU A 27 -1.33 2.14 -13.46
CA LEU A 27 -0.57 3.29 -13.89
C LEU A 27 -0.40 3.23 -15.43
N PRO A 28 -0.16 4.36 -16.10
CA PRO A 28 0.03 4.40 -17.55
C PRO A 28 1.07 3.40 -18.09
N SER A 29 2.10 3.06 -17.30
CA SER A 29 3.12 2.06 -17.64
C SER A 29 2.68 0.60 -17.47
N GLY A 30 1.44 0.35 -17.04
CA GLY A 30 0.94 -0.99 -16.69
C GLY A 30 1.39 -1.48 -15.31
N ARG A 31 2.12 -0.65 -14.56
CA ARG A 31 2.44 -0.91 -13.14
C ARG A 31 1.19 -0.87 -12.27
N ARG A 32 1.19 -1.63 -11.18
CA ARG A 32 0.06 -1.77 -10.26
C ARG A 32 0.55 -1.75 -8.80
N PRO A 33 0.40 -0.63 -8.08
CA PRO A 33 0.42 -0.66 -6.62
C PRO A 33 -0.74 -1.51 -6.08
N ASP A 34 -0.62 -1.89 -4.82
CA ASP A 34 -1.67 -2.60 -4.10
C ASP A 34 -2.93 -1.75 -3.87
N GLY A 35 -2.78 -0.43 -3.85
CA GLY A 35 -3.90 0.49 -3.76
C GLY A 35 -3.47 1.96 -3.78
N GLY A 36 -4.40 2.82 -3.39
CA GLY A 36 -4.14 4.25 -3.25
C GLY A 36 -5.01 4.86 -2.16
N PHE A 37 -4.42 5.69 -1.31
CA PHE A 37 -5.07 6.32 -0.16
C PHE A 37 -5.21 7.80 -0.44
N THR A 38 -6.40 8.36 -0.24
CA THR A 38 -6.55 9.82 -0.21
C THR A 38 -6.17 10.30 1.17
N ASP A 39 -5.03 11.00 1.28
CA ASP A 39 -4.58 11.62 2.51
C ASP A 39 -5.61 12.69 2.93
N PRO A 40 -6.32 12.50 4.06
CA PRO A 40 -7.35 13.43 4.48
C PRO A 40 -6.81 14.81 4.86
N ALA A 41 -5.52 14.92 5.19
CA ALA A 41 -4.90 16.21 5.52
C ALA A 41 -4.61 17.04 4.27
N THR A 42 -4.30 16.39 3.13
CA THR A 42 -3.90 17.08 1.89
C THR A 42 -4.90 16.94 0.75
N GLY A 43 -5.88 16.05 0.87
CA GLY A 43 -6.80 15.67 -0.21
C GLY A 43 -6.13 14.92 -1.36
N THR A 44 -4.83 14.64 -1.27
CA THR A 44 -4.06 14.02 -2.36
C THR A 44 -4.20 12.50 -2.30
N ARG A 45 -4.48 11.88 -3.43
CA ARG A 45 -4.43 10.42 -3.56
C ARG A 45 -2.98 9.97 -3.79
N VAL A 46 -2.48 9.13 -2.90
CA VAL A 46 -1.09 8.63 -2.91
C VAL A 46 -1.06 7.11 -3.11
N PRO A 47 -0.06 6.56 -3.82
CA PRO A 47 0.05 5.11 -4.00
C PRO A 47 0.37 4.41 -2.68
N ILE A 48 -0.11 3.17 -2.55
CA ILE A 48 0.16 2.31 -1.39
C ILE A 48 0.73 1.00 -1.88
N GLU A 49 1.73 0.53 -1.14
CA GLU A 49 2.33 -0.76 -1.34
C GLU A 49 2.29 -1.54 0.00
N LEU A 50 1.88 -2.80 -0.05
CA LEU A 50 1.69 -3.70 1.08
C LEU A 50 2.54 -4.96 0.89
N ASN A 51 3.62 -5.05 1.65
CA ASN A 51 4.59 -6.14 1.53
C ASN A 51 4.63 -7.05 2.78
N PRO A 52 5.02 -8.33 2.67
CA PRO A 52 5.40 -9.08 3.86
C PRO A 52 6.60 -8.43 4.55
N ASP A 53 6.70 -8.60 5.87
CA ASP A 53 7.72 -7.95 6.67
C ASP A 53 9.12 -8.61 6.56
N THR A 54 9.79 -8.38 5.42
CA THR A 54 11.21 -8.70 5.26
C THR A 54 11.98 -7.50 4.74
N ARG A 55 13.27 -7.39 5.12
CA ARG A 55 14.15 -6.29 4.65
C ARG A 55 14.21 -6.18 3.13
N ALA A 56 14.22 -7.31 2.43
CA ALA A 56 14.29 -7.34 0.97
C ALA A 56 13.00 -6.79 0.33
N GLN A 57 11.83 -7.15 0.88
CA GLN A 57 10.53 -6.68 0.42
C GLN A 57 10.30 -5.21 0.75
N ILE A 58 10.68 -4.75 1.94
CA ILE A 58 10.64 -3.32 2.29
C ILE A 58 11.46 -2.49 1.31
N ARG A 59 12.70 -2.92 1.00
CA ARG A 59 13.55 -2.23 0.03
C ARG A 59 12.93 -2.20 -1.36
N ARG A 60 12.31 -3.30 -1.78
CA ARG A 60 11.62 -3.39 -3.06
C ARG A 60 10.40 -2.46 -3.11
N GLY A 61 9.53 -2.52 -2.09
CA GLY A 61 8.34 -1.69 -1.99
C GLY A 61 8.65 -0.20 -1.96
N ARG A 62 9.73 0.24 -1.28
CA ARG A 62 10.18 1.64 -1.35
C ARG A 62 10.57 2.07 -2.76
N LYS A 63 11.25 1.19 -3.52
CA LYS A 63 11.63 1.48 -4.91
C LYS A 63 10.39 1.55 -5.82
N GLU A 64 9.46 0.62 -5.66
CA GLU A 64 8.21 0.59 -6.42
C GLU A 64 7.35 1.82 -6.11
N LEU A 65 7.21 2.21 -4.85
CA LEU A 65 6.52 3.44 -4.46
C LEU A 65 7.14 4.68 -5.09
N GLY A 66 8.47 4.85 -5.03
CA GLY A 66 9.12 6.01 -5.66
C GLY A 66 8.88 6.06 -7.18
N ALA A 67 8.83 4.90 -7.84
CA ALA A 67 8.51 4.80 -9.26
C ALA A 67 7.04 5.17 -9.53
N TYR A 68 6.12 4.79 -8.64
CA TYR A 68 4.70 5.14 -8.72
C TYR A 68 4.46 6.63 -8.44
N GLU A 69 5.15 7.21 -7.46
CA GLU A 69 5.08 8.64 -7.12
C GLU A 69 5.48 9.51 -8.32
N GLN A 70 6.61 9.17 -8.94
CA GLN A 70 7.11 9.87 -10.13
C GLN A 70 6.11 9.79 -11.28
N GLU A 71 5.52 8.62 -11.50
CA GLU A 71 4.57 8.38 -12.57
C GLU A 71 3.22 9.09 -12.35
N MET A 72 2.84 9.26 -11.08
CA MET A 72 1.65 10.00 -10.68
C MET A 72 1.84 11.50 -10.58
N GLY A 73 3.08 12.00 -10.71
CA GLY A 73 3.39 13.42 -10.56
C GLY A 73 3.13 13.96 -9.14
N VAL A 74 3.16 13.09 -8.12
CA VAL A 74 3.01 13.49 -6.72
C VAL A 74 4.38 13.75 -6.07
N PRO A 75 4.47 14.54 -4.99
CA PRO A 75 5.74 14.77 -4.31
C PRO A 75 6.38 13.47 -3.82
N SER A 76 7.71 13.41 -3.87
CA SER A 76 8.45 12.24 -3.36
C SER A 76 8.22 12.05 -1.86
N GLY A 77 7.98 10.80 -1.44
CA GLY A 77 7.66 10.44 -0.06
C GLY A 77 6.17 10.58 0.30
N SER A 78 5.30 10.89 -0.66
CA SER A 78 3.85 10.92 -0.44
C SER A 78 3.24 9.52 -0.33
N GLY A 79 3.82 8.53 -1.01
CA GLY A 79 3.39 7.15 -1.02
C GLY A 79 3.51 6.47 0.34
N GLN A 80 2.69 5.46 0.57
CA GLN A 80 2.67 4.74 1.85
C GLN A 80 3.11 3.31 1.68
N LEU A 81 4.13 2.92 2.44
CA LEU A 81 4.53 1.52 2.56
C LEU A 81 3.95 0.94 3.84
N TRP A 82 3.22 -0.14 3.70
CA TRP A 82 2.74 -0.95 4.82
C TRP A 82 3.37 -2.33 4.74
N VAL A 83 3.62 -2.93 5.90
CA VAL A 83 4.03 -4.32 5.99
C VAL A 83 3.01 -5.13 6.76
N TYR A 84 2.91 -6.41 6.43
CA TYR A 84 2.12 -7.36 7.19
C TYR A 84 2.97 -8.50 7.78
N ARG A 85 2.58 -8.94 8.98
CA ARG A 85 3.11 -10.13 9.65
C ARG A 85 1.96 -11.10 9.91
N ILE A 86 2.24 -12.39 9.76
CA ILE A 86 1.27 -13.45 10.07
C ILE A 86 1.70 -14.10 11.38
N GLY A 87 0.83 -13.99 12.40
CA GLY A 87 1.02 -14.63 13.70
C GLY A 87 0.81 -16.15 13.66
N LYS A 88 1.22 -16.86 14.72
CA LYS A 88 1.15 -18.33 14.81
C LYS A 88 -0.28 -18.90 14.70
N ASN A 89 -1.28 -18.10 15.03
CA ASN A 89 -2.71 -18.42 14.94
C ASN A 89 -3.37 -17.91 13.64
N GLY A 90 -2.58 -17.43 12.67
CA GLY A 90 -3.09 -16.88 11.42
C GLY A 90 -3.63 -15.46 11.51
N THR A 91 -3.45 -14.75 12.63
CA THR A 91 -3.78 -13.32 12.72
C THR A 91 -2.79 -12.51 11.90
N THR A 92 -3.29 -11.68 10.99
CA THR A 92 -2.47 -10.71 10.27
C THR A 92 -2.37 -9.42 11.08
N SER A 93 -1.17 -8.87 11.23
CA SER A 93 -0.96 -7.53 11.77
C SER A 93 -0.29 -6.64 10.74
N TYR A 94 -0.58 -5.34 10.81
CA TYR A 94 -0.14 -4.36 9.82
C TYR A 94 0.66 -3.25 10.49
N GLN A 95 1.69 -2.78 9.82
CA GLN A 95 2.53 -1.70 10.30
C GLN A 95 2.90 -0.77 9.14
N ARG A 96 2.63 0.53 9.28
CA ARG A 96 3.15 1.53 8.37
C ARG A 96 4.66 1.68 8.58
N ILE A 97 5.40 1.70 7.49
CA ILE A 97 6.82 2.02 7.47
C ILE A 97 6.97 3.52 7.20
N GLN A 98 7.73 4.21 8.06
CA GLN A 98 8.20 5.58 7.84
C GLN A 98 9.49 5.54 7.02
#